data_AF-A0A133CWB4-F1
#
_entry.id   AF-A0A133CWB4-F1
#
_cell.length_a   1.000
_cell.length_b   1.000
_cell.length_c   1.000
_cell.angle_alpha   90.00
_cell.angle_beta   90.00
_cell.angle_gamma   90.00
#
_symmetry.space_group_name_H-M   'P 1'
#
loop_
_entity.id
_entity.type
_entity.pdbx_description
1 polymer ?
#
loop_
_entity_poly.entity_id
_entity_poly.type
_entity_poly.pdbx_seq_one_letter_code
_entity_poly.pdbx_strand_id
1 'polypeptide(L)' 'MNAGIADMNLIKKTLNDFTSNSISKGTGINLSTIKKLKSGERSVEKLNLLDAIKITEFAMKNGKAEIEIWR' A
#
# COMPACT_ATOMS: atom_id res chain seq x y z
N MET A 1 -14.92 3.77 -11.53
CA MET A 1 -13.80 3.50 -10.61
C MET A 1 -14.38 2.69 -9.46
N ASN A 2 -13.90 1.47 -9.22
CA ASN A 2 -14.38 0.63 -8.10
C ASN A 2 -13.76 1.15 -6.79
N ALA A 3 -14.27 2.28 -6.30
CA ALA A 3 -13.73 2.98 -5.14
C ALA A 3 -14.32 2.37 -3.86
N GLY A 4 -13.48 1.75 -3.02
CA GLY A 4 -13.89 1.38 -1.66
C GLY A 4 -13.34 0.07 -1.09
N ILE A 5 -12.58 -0.73 -1.85
CA ILE A 5 -12.11 -2.03 -1.35
C ILE A 5 -10.74 -1.88 -0.70
N ALA A 6 -10.65 -2.22 0.58
CA ALA A 6 -9.38 -2.41 1.27
C ALA A 6 -9.00 -3.91 1.24
N ASP A 7 -7.86 -4.22 0.62
CA ASP A 7 -7.32 -5.57 0.58
C ASP A 7 -6.12 -5.70 1.52
N MET A 8 -6.33 -6.42 2.63
CA MET A 8 -5.33 -6.62 3.68
C MET A 8 -4.07 -7.34 3.17
N ASN A 9 -4.23 -8.34 2.30
CA ASN A 9 -3.11 -9.10 1.76
C ASN A 9 -2.28 -8.22 0.84
N LEU A 10 -2.95 -7.44 -0.01
CA LEU A 10 -2.29 -6.51 -0.90
C LEU A 10 -1.58 -5.38 -0.13
N ILE A 11 -2.18 -4.88 0.96
CA ILE A 11 -1.55 -3.90 1.84
C ILE A 11 -0.27 -4.47 2.47
N LYS A 12 -0.33 -5.68 3.06
CA LYS A 12 0.83 -6.33 3.66
C LYS A 12 1.95 -6.57 2.63
N LYS A 13 1.60 -7.05 1.43
CA LYS A 13 2.53 -7.21 0.32
C LYS A 13 3.17 -5.87 -0.09
N THR A 14 2.37 -4.83 -0.24
CA THR A 14 2.83 -3.48 -0.61
C THR A 14 3.78 -2.89 0.42
N LEU A 15 3.46 -3.07 1.71
CA LEU A 15 4.34 -2.66 2.80
C LEU A 15 5.67 -3.40 2.77
N ASN A 16 5.76 -4.61 2.22
CA ASN A 16 7.03 -5.32 2.05
C ASN A 16 7.76 -4.87 0.78
N ASP A 17 7.07 -4.84 -0.36
CA ASP A 17 7.64 -4.68 -1.70
C ASP A 17 8.11 -3.24 -1.99
N PHE A 18 7.52 -2.23 -1.34
CA PHE A 18 7.81 -0.83 -1.61
C PHE A 18 8.49 -0.11 -0.44
N THR A 19 9.28 0.92 -0.76
CA THR A 19 9.88 1.80 0.26
C THR A 19 8.82 2.64 0.97
N SER A 20 9.06 3.01 2.24
CA SER A 20 8.13 3.90 2.94
C SER A 20 7.94 5.25 2.23
N ASN A 21 8.98 5.75 1.56
CA ASN A 21 8.94 7.00 0.80
C ASN A 21 8.03 6.90 -0.43
N SER A 22 8.14 5.82 -1.20
CA SER A 22 7.29 5.63 -2.40
C SER A 22 5.82 5.46 -2.03
N ILE A 23 5.53 4.68 -0.99
CA ILE A 23 4.16 4.51 -0.48
C ILE A 23 3.63 5.85 0.03
N SER A 24 4.40 6.58 0.85
CA SER A 24 3.97 7.87 1.39
C SER A 24 3.66 8.90 0.29
N LYS A 25 4.54 9.03 -0.71
CA LYS A 25 4.32 9.92 -1.85
C LYS A 25 3.12 9.50 -2.70
N GLY A 26 2.93 8.20 -2.91
CA GLY A 26 1.87 7.69 -3.77
C GLY A 26 0.48 7.63 -3.12
N THR A 27 0.41 7.53 -1.79
CA THR A 27 -0.84 7.42 -1.01
C THR A 27 -1.24 8.72 -0.31
N GLY A 28 -0.29 9.65 -0.13
CA GLY A 28 -0.47 10.85 0.70
C GLY A 28 -0.48 10.56 2.21
N ILE A 29 -0.22 9.32 2.64
CA ILE A 29 -0.11 8.95 4.05
C ILE A 29 1.23 9.43 4.58
N ASN A 30 1.26 9.91 5.83
CA ASN A 30 2.47 10.39 6.48
C ASN A 30 3.55 9.29 6.50
N LEU A 31 4.78 9.66 6.13
CA LEU A 31 5.93 8.76 6.11
C LEU A 31 6.15 8.04 7.44
N SER A 32 5.98 8.74 8.56
CA SER A 32 6.09 8.16 9.91
C SER A 32 5.06 7.05 10.12
N THR A 33 3.83 7.26 9.68
CA THR A 33 2.77 6.24 9.74
C THR A 33 3.13 5.00 8.93
N ILE A 34 3.62 5.17 7.70
CA ILE A 34 4.06 4.03 6.87
C ILE A 34 5.24 3.29 7.50
N LYS A 35 6.20 4.01 8.11
CA LYS A 35 7.32 3.39 8.82
C LYS A 35 6.84 2.55 10.00
N LYS A 36 5.89 3.05 10.80
CA LYS A 36 5.29 2.31 11.92
C LYS A 36 4.53 1.06 11.47
N LEU A 37 3.87 1.12 10.32
CA LEU A 37 3.21 -0.05 9.72
C LEU A 37 4.22 -1.09 9.27
N LYS A 38 5.33 -0.68 8.63
CA LYS A 38 6.41 -1.59 8.22
C LYS A 38 7.17 -2.20 9.40
N SER A 39 7.39 -1.44 10.47
CA SER A 39 8.09 -1.93 11.67
C SER A 39 7.22 -2.83 12.55
N GLY A 40 5.90 -2.87 12.32
CA GLY A 40 4.96 -3.57 13.18
C GLY A 40 4.61 -2.82 14.47
N GLU A 41 5.18 -1.64 14.72
CA GLU A 41 4.79 -0.76 15.85
C GLU A 41 3.30 -0.40 15.77
N ARG A 42 2.78 -0.29 14.54
CA ARG A 42 1.35 -0.15 14.27
C ARG A 42 0.84 -1.34 13.47
N SER A 43 -0.20 -2.00 13.98
CA SER A 43 -0.91 -3.05 13.26
C SER A 43 -1.66 -2.50 12.05
N VAL A 44 -1.60 -3.21 10.92
CA VAL A 44 -2.33 -2.87 9.69
C VAL A 44 -3.84 -2.94 9.90
N GLU A 45 -4.29 -3.83 10.78
CA GLU A 45 -5.69 -4.03 11.17
C GLU A 45 -6.28 -2.81 11.90
N LYS A 46 -5.42 -1.94 12.45
CA LYS A 46 -5.80 -0.68 13.11
C LYS A 46 -5.68 0.54 12.18
N LEU A 47 -5.49 0.31 10.88
CA LEU A 47 -5.51 1.37 9.89
C LEU A 47 -6.96 1.80 9.64
N ASN A 48 -7.20 3.09 9.45
CA ASN A 48 -8.53 3.53 9.05
C ASN A 48 -8.83 3.06 7.61
N LEU A 49 -10.12 2.90 7.30
CA LEU A 49 -10.55 2.35 6.01
C LEU A 49 -10.05 3.19 4.83
N LEU A 50 -10.01 4.52 4.97
CA LEU A 50 -9.55 5.43 3.91
C LEU A 50 -8.08 5.21 3.57
N ASP A 51 -7.21 5.11 4.57
CA ASP A 51 -5.79 4.86 4.40
C ASP A 51 -5.54 3.45 3.86
N ALA A 52 -6.35 2.47 4.28
CA ALA A 52 -6.28 1.12 3.76
C ALA A 52 -6.61 1.09 2.25
N ILE A 53 -7.70 1.74 1.85
CA ILE A 53 -8.08 1.88 0.43
C ILE A 53 -6.95 2.55 -0.36
N LYS A 54 -6.38 3.65 0.14
CA LYS A 54 -5.28 4.35 -0.54
C LYS A 54 -4.06 3.46 -0.78
N ILE A 55 -3.67 2.64 0.20
CA ILE A 55 -2.54 1.71 0.03
C ILE A 55 -2.90 0.62 -0.98
N THR A 56 -4.12 0.09 -0.94
CA THR A 56 -4.61 -0.88 -1.94
C THR A 56 -4.62 -0.27 -3.35
N GLU A 57 -5.09 0.95 -3.53
CA GLU A 57 -5.08 1.65 -4.82
C GLU A 57 -3.65 1.91 -5.33
N PHE A 58 -2.74 2.32 -4.43
CA PHE A 58 -1.33 2.45 -4.75
C PHE A 58 -0.76 1.12 -5.25
N ALA A 59 -1.08 0.02 -4.56
CA ALA A 59 -0.63 -1.31 -4.94
C ALA A 59 -1.18 -1.73 -6.30
N MET A 60 -2.46 -1.50 -6.58
CA MET A 60 -3.07 -1.83 -7.88
C MET A 60 -2.47 -1.00 -9.02
N LYS A 61 -2.10 0.25 -8.76
CA LYS A 61 -1.48 1.13 -9.76
C LYS A 61 -0.05 0.71 -10.08
N ASN A 62 0.71 0.25 -9.08
CA ASN A 62 2.14 -0.08 -9.24
C ASN A 62 2.40 -1.59 -9.44
N GLY A 63 1.46 -2.45 -9.07
CA GLY A 63 1.54 -3.91 -9.24
C GLY A 63 1.19 -4.39 -10.65
N LYS A 64 0.60 -3.52 -11.50
CA LYS A 64 0.41 -3.79 -12.94
C LYS A 64 1.70 -3.62 -13.77
N ALA A 65 2.82 -3.28 -13.15
CA ALA A 65 4.11 -3.15 -13.82
C ALA A 65 4.88 -4.49 -13.93
N GLU A 66 4.17 -5.62 -13.95
CA GLU A 66 4.73 -6.87 -14.47
C GLU A 66 4.69 -6.75 -15.99
N ILE A 67 5.81 -6.32 -16.58
CA ILE A 67 5.99 -6.34 -18.03
C ILE A 67 5.98 -7.82 -18.42
N GLU A 68 4.86 -8.31 -18.95
CA GLU A 68 4.84 -9.56 -19.71
C GLU A 68 5.71 -9.34 -20.95
N ILE A 69 7.00 -9.65 -20.84
CA ILE A 69 7.86 -9.79 -22.01
C ILE A 69 7.45 -11.13 -22.65
N TRP A 70 6.48 -11.08 -23.57
CA TRP A 70 6.20 -12.19 -24.46
C TRP A 70 7.46 -12.46 -25.28
N ARG A 71 8.06 -13.64 -25.10
CA ARG A 71 9.22 -14.11 -25.85
C ARG A 71 8.80 -15.05 -26.96
#